data_AF-A0A973BAA5-F1
#
_entry.id   AF-A0A973BAA5-F1
#
_cell.length_a   1.000
_cell.length_b   1.000
_cell.length_c   1.000
_cell.angle_alpha   90.00
_cell.angle_beta   90.00
_cell.angle_gamma   90.00
#
_symmetry.space_group_name_H-M   'P 1'
#
loop_
_entity.id
_entity.type
_entity.pdbx_description
1 polymer ?
#
loop_
_entity_poly.entity_id
_entity_poly.type
_entity_poly.pdbx_seq_one_letter_code
_entity_poly.pdbx_strand_id
1 'polypeptide(L)'
;MNAEDLLISDSFTEEVCDFLNRKDGIHTRVGYNIAGLLIDILVEKNHKYFGIDLVGYPVAFRDAFTLERYKILNRVGIEIMPISYLSWKYDEYHVKDRLEELLTNFD
;
A
#
# COMPACT_ATOMS: atom_id res chain seq x y z
N MET A 1 -7.60 13.56 16.77
CA MET A 1 -7.19 12.51 15.84
C MET A 1 -5.79 12.85 15.38
N ASN A 2 -4.81 12.03 15.75
CA ASN A 2 -3.48 12.12 15.16
C ASN A 2 -3.55 11.59 13.71
N ALA A 3 -2.49 11.76 12.92
CA ALA A 3 -2.47 11.26 11.54
C ALA A 3 -2.73 9.75 11.48
N GLU A 4 -2.26 8.99 12.48
CA GLU A 4 -2.46 7.54 12.61
C GLU A 4 -3.94 7.16 12.74
N ASP A 5 -4.74 7.93 13.48
CA ASP A 5 -6.18 7.71 13.67
C ASP A 5 -6.99 7.95 12.38
N LEU A 6 -6.48 8.77 11.44
CA LEU A 6 -7.10 8.99 10.13
C LEU A 6 -6.81 7.85 9.14
N LEU A 7 -5.71 7.12 9.31
CA LEU A 7 -5.32 6.00 8.43
C LEU A 7 -6.16 4.75 8.68
N ILE A 8 -6.76 4.62 9.87
CA ILE A 8 -7.25 3.34 10.39
C ILE A 8 -8.65 2.95 9.88
N SER A 9 -9.42 3.84 9.24
CA SER A 9 -10.74 3.46 8.71
C SER A 9 -11.22 4.43 7.63
N ASP A 10 -10.61 4.36 6.46
CA ASP A 10 -11.26 4.80 5.23
C ASP A 10 -11.56 3.59 4.35
N SER A 11 -12.69 3.65 3.63
CA SER A 11 -13.18 2.50 2.84
C SER A 11 -12.20 2.05 1.76
N PHE A 12 -11.33 2.93 1.27
CA PHE A 12 -10.36 2.57 0.23
C PHE A 12 -9.22 1.75 0.82
N THR A 13 -8.67 2.16 1.96
CA THR A 13 -7.67 1.38 2.70
C THR A 13 -8.22 -0.01 3.07
N GLU A 14 -9.46 -0.07 3.57
CA GLU A 14 -10.12 -1.33 3.91
C GLU A 14 -10.32 -2.24 2.69
N GLU A 15 -10.81 -1.70 1.57
CA GLU A 15 -11.01 -2.46 0.33
C GLU A 15 -9.71 -3.08 -0.20
N VAL A 16 -8.61 -2.33 -0.17
CA VAL A 16 -7.28 -2.80 -0.63
C VAL A 16 -6.76 -3.90 0.31
N CYS A 17 -6.83 -3.68 1.61
CA CYS A 17 -6.41 -4.67 2.61
C CYS A 17 -7.23 -5.96 2.50
N ASP A 18 -8.55 -5.87 2.34
CA ASP A 18 -9.45 -7.02 2.18
C ASP A 18 -9.13 -7.82 0.92
N PHE A 19 -8.85 -7.15 -0.20
CA PHE A 19 -8.45 -7.82 -1.43
C PHE A 19 -7.15 -8.63 -1.25
N LEU A 20 -6.16 -8.06 -0.56
CA LEU A 20 -4.87 -8.69 -0.32
C LEU A 20 -4.94 -9.83 0.71
N ASN A 21 -5.60 -9.60 1.85
CA ASN A 21 -5.68 -10.57 2.95
C ASN A 21 -6.52 -11.81 2.63
N ARG A 22 -7.34 -11.78 1.56
CA ARG A 22 -8.07 -12.96 1.04
C ARG A 22 -7.17 -13.99 0.36
N LYS A 23 -5.91 -13.62 0.06
CA LYS A 23 -4.95 -14.47 -0.64
C LYS A 23 -4.07 -15.18 0.40
N ASP A 24 -3.79 -16.46 0.17
CA ASP A 24 -3.04 -17.28 1.13
C ASP A 24 -1.63 -16.74 1.38
N GLY A 25 -1.24 -16.69 2.66
CA GLY A 25 0.09 -16.28 3.08
C GLY A 25 0.40 -14.78 2.95
N ILE A 26 -0.61 -13.94 2.71
CA ILE A 26 -0.48 -12.49 2.61
C ILE A 26 -1.06 -11.82 3.85
N HIS A 27 -0.28 -10.89 4.42
CA HIS A 27 -0.67 -10.10 5.57
C HIS A 27 -0.42 -8.62 5.32
N THR A 28 -1.35 -7.77 5.76
CA THR A 28 -1.25 -6.31 5.62
C THR A 28 -1.12 -5.62 6.98
N ARG A 29 -0.35 -4.52 7.02
CA ARG A 29 -0.24 -3.62 8.18
C ARG A 29 -0.43 -2.18 7.69
N VAL A 30 -1.47 -1.52 8.17
CA VAL A 30 -1.78 -0.12 7.82
C VAL A 30 -0.92 0.83 8.66
N GLY A 31 -0.43 1.91 8.06
CA GLY A 31 0.32 2.96 8.77
C GLY A 31 1.63 2.48 9.39
N TYR A 32 2.37 1.63 8.69
CA TYR A 32 3.60 1.04 9.20
C TYR A 32 4.76 2.06 9.19
N ASN A 33 5.28 2.41 10.36
CA ASN A 33 6.39 3.36 10.49
C ASN A 33 7.75 2.65 10.44
N ILE A 34 8.60 3.05 9.49
CA ILE A 34 10.01 2.64 9.40
C ILE A 34 10.91 3.88 9.36
N ALA A 35 11.77 4.02 10.38
CA ALA A 35 12.71 5.14 10.49
C ALA A 35 12.07 6.54 10.29
N GLY A 36 10.82 6.71 10.78
CA GLY A 36 10.07 7.95 10.63
C GLY A 36 9.31 8.10 9.30
N LEU A 37 9.38 7.11 8.41
CA LEU A 37 8.60 7.06 7.17
C LEU A 37 7.37 6.17 7.35
N LEU A 38 6.18 6.71 7.10
CA LEU A 38 4.90 6.06 7.35
C LEU A 38 4.33 5.37 6.11
N ILE A 39 4.59 4.08 5.89
CA ILE A 39 4.02 3.34 4.76
C ILE A 39 2.52 3.14 4.96
N ASP A 40 1.72 3.47 3.94
CA ASP A 40 0.26 3.46 4.04
C ASP A 40 -0.27 2.05 4.28
N ILE A 41 0.17 1.09 3.46
CA ILE A 41 -0.03 -0.35 3.69
C ILE A 41 1.29 -1.06 3.45
N LEU A 42 1.81 -1.76 4.46
CA LEU A 42 2.87 -2.74 4.31
C LEU A 42 2.26 -4.11 4.04
N VAL A 43 2.69 -4.75 2.96
CA VAL A 43 2.27 -6.11 2.60
C VAL A 43 3.42 -7.07 2.86
N GLU A 44 3.12 -8.16 3.54
CA GLU A 44 4.05 -9.25 3.85
C GLU A 44 3.58 -10.53 3.14
N LYS A 45 4.49 -11.18 2.42
CA LYS A 45 4.32 -12.54 1.87
C LYS A 45 5.64 -13.29 2.02
N ASN A 46 5.64 -14.45 2.68
CA ASN A 46 6.84 -15.29 2.83
C ASN A 46 8.09 -14.52 3.34
N HIS A 47 7.93 -13.66 4.35
CA HIS A 47 8.98 -12.77 4.90
C HIS A 47 9.57 -11.75 3.92
N LYS A 48 8.98 -11.59 2.73
CA LYS A 48 9.25 -10.47 1.83
C LYS A 48 8.20 -9.39 2.03
N TYR A 49 8.64 -8.15 1.84
CA TYR A 49 7.82 -6.97 2.09
C TYR A 49 7.79 -6.05 0.87
N PHE A 50 6.62 -5.53 0.56
CA PHE A 50 6.48 -4.35 -0.29
C PHE A 50 5.49 -3.40 0.38
N GLY A 51 5.60 -2.12 0.07
CA GLY A 51 4.65 -1.12 0.52
C GLY A 51 3.71 -0.70 -0.60
N ILE A 52 2.58 -0.16 -0.19
CA ILE A 52 1.62 0.51 -1.06
C ILE A 52 1.54 1.97 -0.61
N ASP A 53 1.58 2.87 -1.58
CA ASP A 53 1.30 4.30 -1.46
C ASP A 53 -0.13 4.51 -1.99
N LEU A 54 -1.07 4.80 -1.11
CA LEU A 54 -2.44 5.10 -1.51
C LEU A 54 -2.49 6.54 -2.00
N VAL A 55 -3.13 6.77 -3.16
CA VAL A 55 -3.13 8.09 -3.79
C VAL A 55 -4.54 8.54 -4.10
N GLY A 56 -4.94 9.70 -3.57
CA GLY A 56 -6.04 10.49 -4.11
C GLY A 56 -7.39 10.44 -3.40
N TYR A 57 -7.57 9.87 -2.19
CA TYR A 57 -8.84 9.98 -1.39
C TYR A 57 -8.78 9.26 0.00
N PRO A 58 -9.42 9.74 1.09
CA PRO A 58 -9.62 11.12 1.50
C PRO A 58 -8.65 11.55 2.64
N VAL A 59 -8.13 12.77 2.51
CA VAL A 59 -7.34 13.52 3.52
C VAL A 59 -5.91 13.04 3.78
N ALA A 60 -5.65 11.80 4.22
CA ALA A 60 -4.29 11.36 4.60
C ALA A 60 -3.37 11.03 3.41
N PHE A 61 -3.98 10.58 2.31
CA PHE A 61 -3.32 10.00 1.14
C PHE A 61 -3.53 10.84 -0.13
N ARG A 62 -3.72 12.16 0.02
CA ARG A 62 -4.04 13.03 -1.12
C ARG A 62 -2.90 13.09 -2.12
N ASP A 63 -1.69 13.14 -1.61
CA ASP A 63 -0.47 13.29 -2.41
C ASP A 63 0.28 11.96 -2.41
N ALA A 64 0.73 11.54 -3.59
CA ALA A 64 1.66 10.43 -3.69
C ALA A 64 2.95 10.75 -2.93
N PHE A 65 3.68 9.70 -2.55
CA PHE A 65 5.00 9.84 -1.95
C PHE A 65 5.91 10.65 -2.86
N THR A 66 6.80 11.44 -2.26
CA THR A 66 7.83 12.13 -3.04
C THR A 66 8.79 11.11 -3.67
N LEU A 67 9.38 11.45 -4.81
CA LEU A 67 10.39 10.60 -5.46
C LEU A 67 11.56 10.25 -4.53
N GLU A 68 11.93 11.17 -3.64
CA GLU A 68 12.96 10.94 -2.63
C GLU A 68 12.55 9.86 -1.63
N ARG A 69 11.30 9.88 -1.20
CA ARG A 69 10.74 8.88 -0.30
C ARG A 69 10.71 7.50 -0.95
N TYR A 70 10.30 7.40 -2.21
CA TYR A 70 10.44 6.15 -3.00
C TYR A 70 11.88 5.64 -3.02
N LYS A 71 12.86 6.52 -3.27
CA LYS A 71 14.28 6.15 -3.30
C LYS A 71 14.82 5.69 -1.95
N ILE A 72 14.40 6.32 -0.85
CA ILE A 72 14.86 5.94 0.50
C ILE A 72 14.33 4.54 0.86
N LEU A 73 13.04 4.29 0.63
CA LEU A 73 12.42 2.99 0.92
C LEU A 73 13.03 1.87 0.05
N ASN A 74 13.26 2.14 -1.23
CA ASN A 74 13.91 1.17 -2.12
C ASN A 74 15.34 0.81 -1.66
N ARG A 75 16.12 1.77 -1.13
CA ARG A 75 17.47 1.51 -0.60
C ARG A 75 17.50 0.58 0.60
N VAL A 76 16.42 0.50 1.37
CA VAL A 76 16.28 -0.42 2.51
C VAL A 76 15.53 -1.71 2.14
N GLY A 77 15.35 -1.95 0.83
CA GLY A 77 14.75 -3.18 0.31
C GLY A 77 13.22 -3.19 0.29
N ILE A 78 12.56 -2.04 0.46
CA ILE A 78 11.10 -1.92 0.41
C ILE A 78 10.72 -1.26 -0.91
N GLU A 79 10.23 -2.05 -1.86
CA GLU A 79 9.60 -1.53 -3.07
C GLU A 79 8.21 -0.96 -2.72
N ILE A 80 7.84 0.16 -3.33
CA ILE A 80 6.55 0.82 -3.07
C ILE A 80 5.76 0.89 -4.37
N MET A 81 4.53 0.38 -4.35
CA MET A 81 3.56 0.51 -5.45
C MET A 81 2.54 1.61 -5.15
N PRO A 82 2.44 2.66 -5.98
CA PRO A 82 1.32 3.60 -5.89
C PRO A 82 0.02 2.95 -6.36
N ILE A 83 -1.06 3.16 -5.62
CA ILE A 83 -2.42 2.80 -6.02
C ILE A 83 -3.31 4.04 -5.92
N SER A 84 -3.75 4.51 -7.08
CA SER A 84 -4.72 5.60 -7.17
C SER A 84 -6.12 5.11 -6.80
N TYR A 85 -6.80 5.87 -5.94
CA TYR A 85 -8.22 5.68 -5.62
C TYR A 85 -9.07 5.66 -6.89
N LEU A 86 -8.79 6.55 -7.85
CA LEU A 86 -9.55 6.61 -9.10
C LEU A 86 -9.34 5.34 -9.93
N SER A 87 -8.11 4.85 -10.04
CA SER A 87 -7.83 3.59 -10.74
C SER A 87 -8.47 2.41 -10.00
N TRP A 88 -8.40 2.37 -8.67
CA TRP A 88 -9.08 1.34 -7.88
C TRP A 88 -10.60 1.38 -8.10
N LYS A 89 -11.21 2.56 -8.24
CA LYS A 89 -12.66 2.70 -8.38
C LYS A 89 -13.18 2.44 -9.79
N TYR A 90 -12.44 2.87 -10.81
CA TYR A 90 -12.91 2.92 -12.20
C TYR A 90 -12.16 1.97 -13.13
N ASP A 91 -11.05 1.40 -12.68
CA ASP A 91 -10.22 0.46 -13.44
C ASP A 91 -9.70 -0.68 -12.54
N GLU A 92 -10.59 -1.20 -11.68
CA GLU A 92 -10.22 -2.15 -10.64
C GLU A 92 -9.55 -3.42 -11.18
N TYR A 93 -9.91 -3.84 -12.39
CA TYR A 93 -9.37 -5.05 -13.01
C TYR A 93 -7.87 -4.94 -13.21
N HIS A 94 -7.38 -3.87 -13.85
CA HIS A 94 -5.95 -3.69 -14.10
C HIS A 94 -5.16 -3.48 -12.82
N VAL A 95 -5.73 -2.80 -11.82
CA VAL A 95 -5.05 -2.61 -10.53
C VAL A 95 -4.91 -3.94 -9.79
N LYS A 96 -5.97 -4.75 -9.75
CA LYS A 96 -5.96 -6.07 -9.10
C LYS A 96 -5.03 -7.05 -9.83
N ASP A 97 -5.06 -7.06 -11.15
CA ASP A 97 -4.17 -7.86 -12.00
C ASP A 97 -2.70 -7.51 -11.72
N ARG A 98 -2.35 -6.22 -11.68
CA ARG A 98 -0.99 -5.77 -11.35
C ARG A 98 -0.56 -6.17 -9.94
N LEU A 99 -1.45 -6.10 -8.97
CA LEU A 99 -1.17 -6.57 -7.60
C LEU A 99 -0.89 -8.08 -7.59
N GLU A 100 -1.65 -8.87 -8.35
CA GLU A 100 -1.44 -10.32 -8.46
C GLU A 100 -0.10 -10.66 -9.13
N GLU A 101 0.28 -9.92 -10.17
CA GLU A 101 1.61 -10.04 -10.79
C GLU A 101 2.72 -9.78 -9.78
N LEU A 102 2.62 -8.71 -8.98
CA LEU A 102 3.60 -8.41 -7.95
C LEU A 102 3.65 -9.53 -6.91
N LEU A 103 2.51 -9.97 -6.39
CA LEU A 103 2.46 -11.06 -5.41
C LEU A 103 3.06 -12.36 -5.93
N THR A 104 2.96 -12.64 -7.23
CA THR A 104 3.56 -13.83 -7.87
C THR A 104 5.07 -13.67 -8.06
N ASN A 105 5.53 -12.47 -8.44
CA ASN A 105 6.96 -12.19 -8.59
C ASN A 105 7.71 -12.09 -7.24
N PHE A 106 6.97 -12.00 -6.14
CA PHE A 106 7.48 -11.95 -4.77
C PHE A 106 7.62 -13.34 -4.09
N ASP A 107 7.42 -14.45 -4.80
CA ASP A 107 7.71 -15.81 -4.29
C ASP A 107 9.22 -16.14 -4.23
#